data_AF-A8MAU5-F1
#
_entry.id   AF-A8MAU5-F1
#
_cell.length_a   1.000
_cell.length_b   1.000
_cell.length_c   1.000
_cell.angle_alpha   90.00
_cell.angle_beta   90.00
_cell.angle_gamma   90.00
#
_symmetry.space_group_name_H-M   'P 1'
#
loop_
_entity.id
_entity.type
_entity.pdbx_description
1 polymer ?
#
loop_
_entity_poly.entity_id
_entity_poly.type
_entity_poly.pdbx_seq_one_letter_code
_entity_poly.pdbx_strand_id
1 'polypeptide(L)'
;MVMNINDIFDLTSTYLSVLRVEHIMLAKLILSTVKGEVNCSRLVRVLGGHIEKEGRVLSKYGIAINSMQALSRLYNEYYEECLEDKVNGRLLTELLKVIKDHDEELALIMDRLINEYFTSIINEIH
;
A
#
# COMPACT_ATOMS: atom_id res chain seq x y z
N MET A 1 -9.58 18.05 9.11
CA MET A 1 -8.27 18.52 9.57
C MET A 1 -7.53 18.99 8.33
N VAL A 2 -7.01 20.23 8.30
CA VAL A 2 -6.25 20.74 7.14
C VAL A 2 -4.80 20.31 7.34
N MET A 3 -4.23 19.60 6.36
CA MET A 3 -2.83 19.12 6.39
C MET A 3 -1.90 20.31 6.09
N ASN A 4 -0.79 20.47 6.80
CA ASN A 4 0.14 21.56 6.50
C ASN A 4 1.01 21.23 5.29
N ILE A 5 1.59 22.24 4.65
CA ILE A 5 2.32 22.11 3.38
C ILE A 5 3.53 21.16 3.48
N ASN A 6 4.22 21.12 4.63
CA ASN A 6 5.36 20.21 4.85
C ASN A 6 4.90 18.75 4.99
N ASP A 7 3.79 18.52 5.69
CA ASP A 7 3.20 17.19 5.79
C ASP A 7 2.75 16.67 4.43
N ILE A 8 2.20 17.54 3.58
CA ILE A 8 1.84 17.21 2.21
C ILE A 8 3.09 16.79 1.41
N PHE A 9 4.19 17.55 1.50
CA PHE A 9 5.45 17.19 0.86
C PHE A 9 6.00 15.85 1.35
N ASP A 10 6.08 15.65 2.67
CA ASP A 10 6.62 14.44 3.27
C ASP A 10 5.81 13.20 2.87
N LEU A 11 4.48 13.31 2.88
CA LEU A 11 3.61 12.21 2.48
C LEU A 11 3.71 11.88 1.00
N THR A 12 3.62 12.90 0.12
CA THR A 12 3.67 12.70 -1.34
C THR A 12 5.03 12.19 -1.79
N SER A 13 6.13 12.68 -1.19
CA SER A 13 7.48 12.17 -1.44
C SER A 13 7.65 10.73 -0.95
N THR A 14 7.15 10.39 0.25
CA THR A 14 7.16 9.01 0.78
C THR A 14 6.42 8.05 -0.14
N TYR A 15 5.23 8.44 -0.62
CA TYR A 15 4.46 7.61 -1.54
C TYR A 15 5.21 7.36 -2.85
N LEU A 16 5.67 8.43 -3.52
CA LEU A 16 6.31 8.34 -4.84
C LEU A 16 7.64 7.60 -4.82
N SER A 17 8.43 7.75 -3.75
CA SER A 17 9.77 7.18 -3.67
C SER A 17 9.83 5.79 -3.02
N VAL A 18 8.85 5.44 -2.18
CA VAL A 18 8.90 4.23 -1.35
C VAL A 18 7.67 3.35 -1.55
N LEU A 19 6.48 3.81 -1.17
CA LEU A 19 5.30 2.94 -1.07
C LEU A 19 4.90 2.38 -2.45
N ARG A 20 4.93 3.21 -3.49
CA ARG A 20 4.59 2.78 -4.85
C ARG A 20 5.55 1.72 -5.41
N VAL A 21 6.84 1.82 -5.08
CA VAL A 21 7.84 0.81 -5.45
C VAL A 21 7.57 -0.49 -4.68
N GLU A 22 7.21 -0.40 -3.40
CA GLU A 22 6.85 -1.56 -2.58
C GLU A 22 5.62 -2.29 -3.11
N HIS A 23 4.59 -1.58 -3.62
CA HIS A 23 3.44 -2.21 -4.30
C HIS A 23 3.86 -3.06 -5.51
N ILE A 24 4.76 -2.55 -6.36
CA ILE A 24 5.28 -3.28 -7.51
C ILE A 24 6.08 -4.51 -7.05
N MET A 25 6.91 -4.36 -6.01
CA MET A 25 7.68 -5.46 -5.44
C MET A 25 6.77 -6.55 -4.85
N LEU A 26 5.67 -6.17 -4.19
CA LEU A 26 4.67 -7.10 -3.67
C LEU A 26 3.99 -7.87 -4.79
N ALA A 27 3.58 -7.20 -5.87
CA ALA A 27 3.01 -7.86 -7.04
C ALA A 27 3.96 -8.92 -7.62
N LYS A 28 5.25 -8.59 -7.73
CA LYS A 28 6.30 -9.53 -8.15
C LYS A 28 6.45 -10.70 -7.17
N LEU A 29 6.39 -10.45 -5.87
CA LEU A 29 6.52 -11.47 -4.84
C LEU A 29 5.32 -12.45 -4.86
N ILE A 30 4.11 -11.93 -5.05
CA ILE A 30 2.89 -12.74 -5.24
C ILE A 30 3.06 -13.65 -6.46
N LEU A 31 3.48 -13.11 -7.61
CA LEU A 31 3.70 -13.90 -8.82
C LEU A 31 4.74 -15.01 -8.59
N SER A 32 5.87 -14.70 -7.95
CA SER A 32 6.88 -15.71 -7.63
C SER A 32 6.38 -16.75 -6.63
N THR A 33 5.44 -16.40 -5.75
CA THR A 33 4.78 -17.36 -4.85
C THR A 33 3.83 -18.29 -5.63
N VAL A 34 3.05 -17.76 -6.57
CA VAL A 34 2.20 -18.56 -7.49
C VAL A 34 3.05 -19.57 -8.28
N LYS A 35 4.27 -19.19 -8.67
CA LYS A 35 5.20 -20.06 -9.42
C LYS A 35 5.96 -21.06 -8.54
N GLY A 36 5.78 -21.04 -7.22
CA GLY A 36 6.54 -21.87 -6.29
C GLY A 36 8.01 -21.48 -6.13
N GLU A 37 8.42 -20.32 -6.66
CA GLU A 37 9.79 -19.78 -6.50
C GLU A 37 10.01 -19.20 -5.09
N VAL A 38 8.92 -18.84 -4.42
CA VAL A 38 8.90 -18.24 -3.09
C VAL A 38 7.91 -18.99 -2.21
N ASN A 39 8.33 -19.33 -1.00
CA ASN A 39 7.46 -19.93 0.01
C ASN A 39 6.46 -18.91 0.56
N CYS A 40 5.22 -19.33 0.84
CA CYS A 40 4.16 -18.49 1.40
C CYS A 40 4.57 -17.72 2.67
N SER A 41 5.37 -18.33 3.55
CA SER A 41 5.87 -17.68 4.78
C SER A 41 6.67 -16.41 4.51
N ARG A 42 7.41 -16.38 3.40
CA ARG A 42 8.15 -15.19 2.97
C ARG A 42 7.18 -14.10 2.48
N LEU A 43 6.13 -14.47 1.75
CA LEU A 43 5.11 -13.52 1.31
C LEU A 43 4.34 -12.95 2.51
N VAL A 44 3.92 -13.78 3.47
CA VAL A 44 3.30 -13.32 4.73
C VAL A 44 4.17 -12.25 5.40
N ARG A 45 5.45 -12.56 5.64
CA ARG A 45 6.33 -11.62 6.37
C ARG A 45 6.45 -10.27 5.66
N VAL A 46 6.60 -10.27 4.33
CA VAL A 46 6.76 -9.04 3.55
C VAL A 46 5.44 -8.27 3.49
N LEU A 47 4.32 -8.96 3.24
CA LEU A 47 3.00 -8.33 3.15
C LEU A 47 2.58 -7.71 4.49
N GLY A 48 2.76 -8.42 5.61
CA GLY A 48 2.46 -7.91 6.94
C GLY A 48 3.31 -6.69 7.31
N GLY A 49 4.62 -6.73 7.01
CA GLY A 49 5.50 -5.59 7.25
C GLY A 49 5.13 -4.35 6.41
N HIS A 50 4.69 -4.56 5.17
CA HIS A 50 4.20 -3.48 4.32
C HIS A 50 2.89 -2.88 4.85
N ILE A 51 1.88 -3.71 5.16
CA ILE A 51 0.59 -3.24 5.72
C ILE A 51 0.81 -2.42 7.00
N GLU A 52 1.69 -2.86 7.89
CA GLU A 52 2.00 -2.14 9.13
C GLU A 52 2.69 -0.80 8.85
N LYS A 53 3.67 -0.78 7.93
CA LYS A 53 4.39 0.44 7.54
C LYS A 53 3.47 1.45 6.88
N GLU A 54 2.73 1.04 5.86
CA GLU A 54 1.73 1.84 5.15
C GLU A 54 0.70 2.41 6.12
N GLY A 55 0.12 1.54 6.96
CA GLY A 55 -0.86 1.92 7.96
C GLY A 55 -0.35 2.98 8.92
N ARG A 56 0.92 2.89 9.36
CA ARG A 56 1.56 3.93 10.19
C ARG A 56 1.70 5.26 9.46
N VAL A 57 2.14 5.25 8.19
CA VAL A 57 2.29 6.46 7.38
C VAL A 57 0.94 7.15 7.21
N LEU A 58 -0.09 6.41 6.80
CA LEU A 58 -1.43 6.96 6.59
C LEU A 58 -2.06 7.47 7.89
N SER A 59 -1.89 6.73 8.98
CA SER A 59 -2.40 7.14 10.30
C SER A 59 -1.70 8.40 10.84
N LYS A 60 -0.39 8.56 10.59
CA LYS A 60 0.37 9.79 10.95
C LYS A 60 -0.30 11.04 10.38
N TYR A 61 -0.84 10.96 9.16
CA TYR A 61 -1.48 12.07 8.47
C TYR A 61 -3.02 12.04 8.51
N GLY A 62 -3.62 11.12 9.28
CA GLY A 62 -5.07 11.01 9.43
C GLY A 62 -5.81 10.62 8.14
N ILE A 63 -5.16 9.88 7.24
CA ILE A 63 -5.76 9.45 5.97
C ILE A 63 -6.41 8.09 6.17
N ALA A 64 -7.72 8.02 5.93
CA ALA A 64 -8.47 6.78 5.91
C ALA A 64 -8.60 6.29 4.46
N ILE A 65 -8.22 5.04 4.22
CA ILE A 65 -8.26 4.40 2.91
C ILE A 65 -9.01 3.07 3.06
N ASN A 66 -10.03 2.85 2.22
CA ASN A 66 -10.90 1.68 2.36
C ASN A 66 -10.17 0.38 1.98
N SER A 67 -9.33 0.45 0.94
CA SER A 67 -8.55 -0.70 0.48
C SER A 67 -7.56 -1.25 1.51
N MET A 68 -7.12 -0.46 2.51
CA MET A 68 -6.28 -0.97 3.61
C MET A 68 -6.98 -2.02 4.49
N GLN A 69 -8.28 -1.85 4.70
CA GLN A 69 -9.07 -2.83 5.46
C GLN A 69 -9.22 -4.13 4.67
N ALA A 70 -9.47 -4.02 3.36
CA ALA A 70 -9.55 -5.18 2.48
C ALA A 70 -8.21 -5.93 2.41
N LEU A 71 -7.09 -5.20 2.31
CA LEU A 71 -5.74 -5.77 2.27
C LEU A 71 -5.40 -6.50 3.57
N SER A 72 -5.73 -5.90 4.72
CA SER A 72 -5.51 -6.52 6.04
C SER A 72 -6.34 -7.80 6.22
N ARG A 73 -7.59 -7.81 5.74
CA ARG A 73 -8.44 -9.01 5.80
C ARG A 73 -7.86 -10.15 4.95
N LEU A 74 -7.52 -9.88 3.69
CA LEU A 74 -6.94 -10.88 2.79
C LEU A 74 -5.57 -11.36 3.27
N TYR A 75 -4.78 -10.50 3.90
CA TYR A 75 -3.53 -10.89 4.55
C TYR A 75 -3.76 -11.94 5.65
N ASN A 76 -4.76 -11.74 6.51
CA ASN A 76 -5.07 -12.70 7.57
C ASN A 76 -5.56 -14.04 7.01
N GLU A 77 -6.43 -14.02 6.00
CA GLU A 77 -6.86 -15.24 5.28
C GLU A 77 -5.66 -15.97 4.68
N TYR A 78 -4.74 -15.23 4.05
CA TYR A 78 -3.54 -15.81 3.44
C TYR A 78 -2.56 -16.37 4.47
N TYR A 79 -2.47 -15.72 5.63
CA TYR A 79 -1.66 -16.19 6.75
C TYR A 79 -2.18 -17.55 7.26
N GLU A 80 -3.49 -17.67 7.46
CA GLU A 80 -4.12 -18.93 7.89
C GLU A 80 -3.93 -20.03 6.85
N GLU A 81 -4.19 -19.76 5.56
CA GLU A 81 -3.95 -20.74 4.49
C GLU A 81 -2.49 -21.18 4.41
N CYS A 82 -1.54 -20.28 4.67
CA CYS A 82 -0.11 -20.59 4.68
C CYS A 82 0.28 -21.47 5.86
N LEU A 83 -0.32 -21.29 7.05
CA LEU A 83 -0.08 -22.16 8.21
C LEU A 83 -0.62 -23.58 7.99
N GLU A 84 -1.73 -23.70 7.27
CA GLU A 84 -2.37 -25.00 6.98
C GLU A 84 -1.82 -25.69 5.73
N ASP A 85 -0.85 -25.08 5.02
CA ASP A 85 -0.32 -25.53 3.73
C ASP A 85 -1.42 -25.71 2.66
N LYS A 86 -2.41 -24.81 2.67
CA LYS A 86 -3.59 -24.82 1.79
C LYS A 86 -3.67 -23.61 0.84
N VAL A 87 -2.56 -22.91 0.66
CA VAL A 87 -2.51 -21.69 -0.15
C VAL A 87 -3.10 -21.91 -1.53
N ASN A 88 -4.13 -21.12 -1.84
CA ASN A 88 -4.81 -21.19 -3.13
C ASN A 88 -4.40 -20.03 -4.05
N GLY A 89 -4.18 -20.33 -5.33
CA GLY A 89 -3.94 -19.32 -6.37
C GLY A 89 -5.06 -18.29 -6.51
N ARG A 90 -6.31 -18.64 -6.15
CA ARG A 90 -7.43 -17.69 -6.08
C ARG A 90 -7.17 -16.57 -5.08
N LEU A 91 -6.76 -16.91 -3.86
CA LEU A 91 -6.51 -15.91 -2.81
C LEU A 91 -5.34 -15.00 -3.19
N LEU A 92 -4.28 -15.55 -3.78
CA LEU A 92 -3.16 -14.78 -4.33
C LEU A 92 -3.60 -13.82 -5.44
N THR A 93 -4.56 -14.23 -6.28
CA THR A 93 -5.14 -13.35 -7.32
C THR A 93 -5.98 -12.22 -6.71
N GLU A 94 -6.76 -12.52 -5.67
CA GLU A 94 -7.54 -11.52 -4.94
C GLU A 94 -6.64 -10.51 -4.21
N LEU A 95 -5.56 -10.98 -3.57
CA LEU A 95 -4.51 -10.12 -3.00
C LEU A 95 -3.91 -9.16 -4.05
N LEU A 96 -3.56 -9.67 -5.22
CA LEU A 96 -2.99 -8.84 -6.29
C LEU A 96 -3.97 -7.76 -6.76
N LYS A 97 -5.26 -8.09 -6.87
CA LYS A 97 -6.30 -7.12 -7.21
C LYS A 97 -6.42 -6.03 -6.15
N VAL A 98 -6.47 -6.40 -4.87
CA VAL A 98 -6.59 -5.42 -3.79
C VAL A 98 -5.34 -4.54 -3.68
N ILE A 99 -4.14 -5.05 -3.93
CA ILE A 99 -2.92 -4.21 -3.98
C ILE A 99 -3.00 -3.20 -5.14
N LYS A 100 -3.47 -3.63 -6.31
CA LYS A 100 -3.67 -2.71 -7.44
C LYS A 100 -4.71 -1.63 -7.11
N ASP A 101 -5.86 -2.03 -6.59
CA ASP A 101 -6.94 -1.10 -6.25
C ASP A 101 -6.51 -0.14 -5.13
N HIS A 102 -5.67 -0.61 -4.20
CA HIS A 102 -5.03 0.20 -3.16
C HIS A 102 -4.08 1.25 -3.75
N ASP A 103 -3.20 0.86 -4.68
CA ASP A 103 -2.30 1.79 -5.36
C ASP A 103 -3.08 2.86 -6.14
N GLU A 104 -4.20 2.49 -6.77
CA GLU A 104 -5.09 3.42 -7.49
C GLU A 104 -5.77 4.41 -6.53
N GLU A 105 -6.30 3.95 -5.38
CA GLU A 105 -6.91 4.81 -4.37
C GLU A 105 -5.89 5.80 -3.79
N LEU A 106 -4.67 5.35 -3.51
CA LEU A 106 -3.57 6.20 -3.07
C LEU A 106 -3.14 7.20 -4.12
N ALA A 107 -3.00 6.79 -5.38
CA ALA A 107 -2.60 7.70 -6.45
C ALA A 107 -3.55 8.89 -6.56
N LEU A 108 -4.86 8.66 -6.48
CA LEU A 108 -5.87 9.72 -6.49
C LEU A 108 -5.73 10.69 -5.31
N ILE A 109 -5.45 10.17 -4.11
CA ILE A 109 -5.21 10.99 -2.93
C ILE A 109 -3.94 11.83 -3.13
N MET A 110 -2.88 11.23 -3.64
CA MET A 110 -1.58 11.87 -3.81
C MET A 110 -1.62 12.94 -4.90
N ASP A 111 -2.31 12.71 -6.01
CA ASP A 111 -2.48 13.71 -7.07
C ASP A 111 -3.20 14.96 -6.53
N ARG A 112 -4.23 14.78 -5.71
CA ARG A 112 -4.91 15.89 -5.04
C ARG A 112 -3.95 16.66 -4.12
N LEU A 113 -3.21 15.95 -3.27
CA LEU A 113 -2.28 16.55 -2.32
C LEU A 113 -1.13 17.30 -3.03
N ILE A 114 -0.59 16.76 -4.12
CA ILE A 114 0.43 17.42 -4.95
C ILE A 114 -0.10 18.73 -5.53
N ASN A 115 -1.35 18.74 -6.02
CA ASN A 115 -1.98 19.96 -6.52
C ASN A 115 -2.16 21.01 -5.41
N GLU A 116 -2.58 20.58 -4.21
CA GLU A 116 -2.68 21.47 -3.03
C GLU A 116 -1.32 22.06 -2.64
N TYR A 117 -0.25 21.26 -2.71
CA TYR A 117 1.13 21.70 -2.46
C TYR A 117 1.58 22.79 -3.44
N PHE A 118 1.49 22.53 -4.75
CA PHE A 118 1.88 23.51 -5.75
C PHE A 118 1.06 24.79 -5.68
N THR A 119 -0.25 24.69 -5.44
CA THR A 119 -1.11 25.85 -5.25
C THR A 119 -0.66 26.68 -4.04
N SER A 120 -0.31 26.02 -2.94
CA SER A 120 0.17 26.71 -1.73
C SER A 120 1.50 27.42 -1.97
N ILE A 121 2.46 26.77 -2.64
CA ILE A 121 3.74 27.40 -3.04
C ILE A 121 3.49 28.63 -3.93
N ILE A 122 2.63 28.50 -4.94
CA ILE A 122 2.30 29.61 -5.84
C ILE A 122 1.77 30.79 -5.02
N ASN A 123 0.89 30.56 -4.04
CA ASN A 123 0.34 31.61 -3.19
C ASN A 123 1.35 32.21 -2.20
N GLU A 124 2.38 31.47 -1.79
CA GLU A 124 3.43 31.99 -0.91
C GLU A 124 4.46 32.87 -1.64
N ILE A 125 4.66 32.63 -2.95
CA ILE A 125 5.59 33.40 -3.77
C ILE A 125 4.97 34.73 -4.25
N HIS A 126 3.65 34.79 -4.41
CA HIS A 126 2.91 35.98 -4.83
C HIS A 126 2.51 36.87 -3.65
#